data_AF-A0A8T4LJ91-F1
#
_entry.id   AF-A0A8T4LJ91-F1
#
_cell.length_a   1.000
_cell.length_b   1.000
_cell.length_c   1.000
_cell.angle_alpha   90.00
_cell.angle_beta   90.00
_cell.angle_gamma   90.00
#
_symmetry.space_group_name_H-M   'P 1'
#
loop_
_entity.id
_entity.type
_entity.pdbx_description
1 polymer ?
#
loop_
_entity_poly.entity_id
_entity_poly.type
_entity_poly.pdbx_seq_one_letter_code
_entity_poly.pdbx_strand_id
1 'polypeptide(L)'
;MKKIKVGSNNSKGQIDISFGMIFSLILIAVFLAVAFFAIKAFLDQKKSIDEGIIIRDLQTEVDRIWRSSQGETNYKFERKINEKITYVCFYDRDKTISGGFQDIGKELKKIGSSEANLYFYPTRASNLESAEIKNINMILKMNPYCIPTDSGFVEITLSKDIGESLVNVT
;
A
#
# COMPACT_ATOMS: atom_id res chain seq x y z
N MET A 1 -65.00 -63.58 20.25
CA MET A 1 -64.56 -62.17 20.27
C MET A 1 -63.28 -62.05 21.07
N LYS A 2 -62.15 -61.68 20.45
CA LYS A 2 -60.83 -61.54 21.10
C LYS A 2 -60.41 -60.07 20.94
N LYS A 3 -60.29 -59.33 22.03
CA LYS A 3 -59.92 -57.90 22.02
C LYS A 3 -58.44 -57.76 21.64
N ILE A 4 -58.16 -56.96 20.62
CA ILE A 4 -56.81 -56.53 20.24
C ILE A 4 -56.43 -55.37 21.17
N LYS A 5 -55.33 -55.53 21.93
CA LYS A 5 -54.69 -54.45 22.69
C LYS A 5 -53.61 -53.84 21.80
N VAL A 6 -53.82 -52.62 21.32
CA VAL A 6 -52.83 -51.83 20.59
C VAL A 6 -51.88 -51.20 21.61
N GLY A 7 -50.63 -51.66 21.63
CA GLY A 7 -49.55 -51.03 22.38
C GLY A 7 -48.98 -49.87 21.57
N SER A 8 -49.24 -48.64 22.02
CA SER A 8 -48.67 -47.41 21.47
C SER A 8 -47.24 -47.24 21.99
N ASN A 9 -46.23 -47.61 21.20
CA ASN A 9 -44.83 -47.31 21.52
C ASN A 9 -44.52 -45.85 21.20
N ASN A 10 -44.56 -44.99 22.21
CA ASN A 10 -43.93 -43.67 22.16
C ASN A 10 -42.41 -43.83 22.33
N SER A 11 -41.71 -44.16 21.25
CA SER A 11 -40.26 -43.96 21.17
C SER A 11 -40.00 -42.46 21.08
N LYS A 12 -39.93 -41.79 22.22
CA LYS A 12 -39.23 -40.50 22.31
C LYS A 12 -37.76 -40.83 22.26
N GLY A 13 -37.18 -40.82 21.06
CA GLY A 13 -35.74 -40.91 20.85
C GLY A 13 -35.09 -39.72 21.53
N GLN A 14 -34.76 -39.88 22.81
CA GLN A 14 -33.93 -38.96 23.56
C GLN A 14 -32.55 -39.05 22.92
N ILE A 15 -32.24 -38.08 22.06
CA ILE A 15 -30.88 -37.90 21.57
C ILE A 15 -30.08 -37.44 22.78
N ASP A 16 -29.50 -38.39 23.52
CA ASP A 16 -28.44 -38.12 24.49
C ASP A 16 -27.21 -37.71 23.69
N ILE A 17 -27.21 -36.44 23.26
CA ILE A 17 -26.01 -35.82 22.73
C ILE A 17 -25.03 -35.81 23.90
N SER A 18 -23.96 -36.59 23.78
CA SER A 18 -22.94 -36.65 24.82
C SER A 18 -22.40 -35.24 25.07
N PHE A 19 -22.23 -34.87 26.35
CA PHE A 19 -21.69 -33.57 26.73
C PHE A 19 -20.37 -33.25 26.00
N GLY A 20 -19.56 -34.27 25.73
CA GLY A 20 -18.34 -34.17 24.93
C GLY A 20 -18.58 -33.69 23.49
N MET A 21 -19.64 -34.15 22.82
CA MET A 21 -19.97 -33.71 21.47
C MET A 21 -20.36 -32.21 21.43
N ILE A 22 -21.15 -31.76 22.40
CA ILE A 22 -21.55 -30.34 22.50
C ILE A 22 -20.32 -29.46 22.76
N PHE A 23 -19.45 -29.87 23.68
CA PHE A 23 -18.22 -29.14 23.97
C PHE A 23 -17.29 -29.04 22.76
N SER A 24 -17.12 -30.13 22.00
CA SER A 24 -16.34 -30.11 20.76
C SER A 24 -16.91 -29.16 19.71
N LEU A 25 -18.24 -29.09 19.56
CA LEU A 25 -18.89 -28.17 18.63
C LEU A 25 -18.64 -26.70 19.02
N ILE A 26 -18.73 -26.38 20.31
CA ILE A 26 -18.43 -25.03 20.82
C ILE A 26 -16.96 -24.69 20.57
N LEU A 27 -16.05 -25.61 20.85
CA LEU A 27 -14.62 -25.41 20.66
C LEU A 27 -14.30 -25.16 19.18
N ILE A 28 -14.84 -25.97 18.26
CA ILE A 28 -14.68 -25.76 16.81
C ILE A 28 -15.21 -24.37 16.40
N ALA A 29 -16.38 -23.96 16.89
CA ALA A 29 -16.94 -22.65 16.59
C ALA A 29 -16.02 -21.49 17.05
N VAL A 30 -15.45 -21.60 18.26
CA VAL A 30 -14.48 -20.62 18.78
C VAL A 30 -13.22 -20.58 17.92
N PHE A 31 -12.67 -21.73 17.54
CA PHE A 31 -11.49 -21.80 16.68
C PHE A 31 -11.74 -21.16 15.32
N LEU A 32 -12.90 -21.43 14.70
CA LEU A 32 -13.27 -20.79 13.44
C LEU A 32 -13.38 -19.27 13.58
N ALA A 33 -14.03 -18.80 14.66
CA ALA A 33 -14.15 -17.36 14.92
C ALA A 33 -12.78 -16.68 15.07
N VAL A 34 -11.87 -17.28 15.83
CA VAL A 34 -10.49 -16.76 16.01
C VAL A 34 -9.71 -16.82 14.70
N ALA A 35 -9.84 -17.90 13.92
CA ALA A 35 -9.17 -18.02 12.64
C ALA A 35 -9.63 -16.94 11.65
N PHE A 36 -10.93 -16.69 11.53
CA PHE A 36 -11.45 -15.61 10.68
C PHE A 36 -10.99 -14.24 11.15
N PHE A 37 -10.95 -14.00 12.46
CA PHE A 37 -10.44 -12.74 13.02
C PHE A 37 -8.95 -12.54 12.69
N ALA A 38 -8.13 -13.57 12.89
CA ALA A 38 -6.70 -13.53 12.60
C ALA A 38 -6.43 -13.33 11.09
N ILE A 39 -7.15 -14.03 10.22
CA ILE A 39 -7.02 -13.86 8.76
C ILE A 39 -7.38 -12.43 8.35
N LYS A 40 -8.47 -11.87 8.87
CA LYS A 40 -8.85 -10.48 8.58
C LYS A 40 -7.77 -9.50 9.03
N ALA A 41 -7.28 -9.64 10.26
CA ALA A 41 -6.21 -8.78 10.78
C ALA A 41 -4.93 -8.86 9.93
N PHE A 42 -4.59 -10.05 9.42
CA PHE A 42 -3.43 -10.24 8.56
C PHE A 42 -3.62 -9.66 7.15
N LEU A 43 -4.82 -9.78 6.57
CA LEU A 43 -5.14 -9.20 5.26
C LEU A 43 -5.12 -7.67 5.28
N ASP A 44 -5.54 -7.04 6.38
CA ASP A 44 -5.48 -5.59 6.52
C ASP A 44 -4.04 -5.09 6.66
N GLN A 45 -3.17 -5.81 7.37
CA GLN A 45 -1.73 -5.47 7.44
C GLN A 45 -1.02 -5.57 6.08
N LYS A 46 -1.41 -6.52 5.21
CA LYS A 46 -0.80 -6.66 3.88
C LYS A 46 -0.99 -5.41 3.02
N LYS A 47 -2.16 -4.75 3.10
CA LYS A 47 -2.44 -3.52 2.32
C LYS A 47 -1.50 -2.36 2.69
N SER A 48 -1.13 -2.22 3.95
CA SER A 48 -0.17 -1.19 4.39
C SER A 48 1.26 -1.52 4.01
N ILE A 49 1.61 -2.81 3.86
CA ILE A 49 2.95 -3.24 3.47
C ILE A 49 3.23 -2.90 2.00
N ASP A 50 2.25 -3.09 1.11
CA ASP A 50 2.41 -2.81 -0.33
C ASP A 50 2.75 -1.34 -0.63
N GLU A 51 2.31 -0.43 0.24
CA GLU A 51 2.49 1.01 0.09
C GLU A 51 3.91 1.49 0.47
N GLY A 52 4.56 0.89 1.46
CA GLY A 52 5.98 1.20 1.77
C GLY A 52 6.98 0.65 0.75
N ILE A 53 6.57 -0.36 -0.03
CA ILE A 53 7.45 -1.03 -1.01
C ILE A 53 7.85 -0.07 -2.12
N ILE A 54 6.95 0.79 -2.62
CA ILE A 54 7.30 1.70 -3.72
C ILE A 54 8.40 2.70 -3.33
N ILE A 55 8.33 3.28 -2.13
CA ILE A 55 9.33 4.22 -1.62
C ILE A 55 10.69 3.51 -1.51
N ARG A 56 10.71 2.31 -0.92
CA ARG A 56 11.93 1.52 -0.74
C ARG A 56 12.53 1.07 -2.06
N ASP A 57 11.70 0.59 -2.99
CA ASP A 57 12.14 0.13 -4.31
C ASP A 57 12.69 1.32 -5.10
N LEU A 58 12.01 2.48 -5.09
CA LEU A 58 12.50 3.70 -5.72
C LEU A 58 13.83 4.14 -5.13
N GLN A 59 13.96 4.17 -3.80
CA GLN A 59 15.22 4.50 -3.13
C GLN A 59 16.33 3.51 -3.51
N THR A 60 16.02 2.22 -3.63
CA THR A 60 16.99 1.19 -4.01
C THR A 60 17.48 1.40 -5.45
N GLU A 61 16.58 1.72 -6.38
CA GLU A 61 16.97 2.01 -7.77
C GLU A 61 17.73 3.33 -7.90
N VAL A 62 17.33 4.37 -7.16
CA VAL A 62 18.07 5.63 -7.08
C VAL A 62 19.48 5.38 -6.54
N ASP A 63 19.64 4.62 -5.47
CA ASP A 63 20.97 4.29 -4.91
C ASP A 63 21.81 3.43 -5.86
N ARG A 64 21.18 2.52 -6.61
CA ARG A 64 21.85 1.71 -7.63
C ARG A 64 22.40 2.58 -8.74
N ILE A 65 21.57 3.47 -9.30
CA ILE A 65 21.97 4.43 -10.35
C ILE A 65 23.01 5.41 -9.80
N TRP A 66 22.82 5.90 -8.58
CA TRP A 66 23.75 6.81 -7.93
C TRP A 66 25.14 6.19 -7.74
N ARG A 67 25.24 4.90 -7.44
CA ARG A 67 26.52 4.17 -7.33
C ARG A 67 27.11 3.76 -8.68
N SER A 68 26.35 3.85 -9.77
CA SER A 68 26.84 3.60 -11.13
C SER A 68 27.94 4.60 -11.50
N SER A 69 29.06 4.07 -11.99
CA SER A 69 30.20 4.84 -12.50
C SER A 69 30.09 5.19 -13.98
N GLN A 70 29.26 4.47 -14.75
CA GLN A 70 29.16 4.63 -16.21
C GLN A 70 28.02 5.57 -16.63
N GLY A 71 27.33 6.17 -15.65
CA GLY A 71 26.06 6.84 -15.90
C GLY A 71 24.96 5.84 -16.26
N GLU A 72 23.71 6.28 -16.19
CA GLU A 72 22.56 5.51 -16.62
C GLU A 72 21.52 6.49 -17.14
N THR A 73 21.15 6.37 -18.42
CA THR A 73 20.23 7.31 -19.05
C THR A 73 18.89 6.63 -19.30
N ASN A 74 17.80 7.35 -19.02
CA ASN A 74 16.42 6.93 -19.29
C ASN A 74 16.01 5.60 -18.63
N TYR A 75 16.49 5.31 -17.42
CA TYR A 75 16.02 4.14 -16.67
C TYR A 75 14.57 4.36 -16.26
N LYS A 76 13.69 3.44 -16.64
CA LYS A 76 12.27 3.50 -16.31
C LYS A 76 12.00 2.69 -15.05
N PHE A 77 11.72 3.39 -13.95
CA PHE A 77 11.18 2.78 -12.75
C PHE A 77 9.67 2.66 -12.88
N GLU A 78 9.17 1.42 -12.98
CA GLU A 78 7.75 1.15 -13.06
C GLU A 78 7.28 0.35 -11.85
N ARG A 79 6.24 0.86 -11.18
CA ARG A 79 5.60 0.15 -10.07
C ARG A 79 4.09 0.35 -10.05
N LYS A 80 3.41 -0.70 -9.63
CA LYS A 80 1.99 -0.64 -9.28
C LYS A 80 1.84 0.16 -7.99
N ILE A 81 0.86 1.05 -7.99
CA ILE A 81 0.45 1.89 -6.88
C ILE A 81 -1.08 1.79 -6.73
N ASN A 82 -1.60 2.37 -5.65
CA ASN A 82 -3.04 2.49 -5.45
C ASN A 82 -3.67 3.35 -6.56
N GLU A 83 -4.71 2.84 -7.22
CA GLU A 83 -5.44 3.50 -8.32
C GLU A 83 -6.05 4.85 -7.93
N LYS A 84 -6.19 5.13 -6.63
CA LYS A 84 -6.67 6.43 -6.14
C LYS A 84 -5.61 7.52 -6.22
N ILE A 85 -4.34 7.17 -6.39
CA ILE A 85 -3.25 8.13 -6.58
C ILE A 85 -3.25 8.52 -8.05
N THR A 86 -3.33 9.82 -8.32
CA THR A 86 -3.32 10.40 -9.67
C THR A 86 -1.96 10.98 -10.04
N TYR A 87 -1.16 11.39 -9.04
CA TYR A 87 0.19 11.91 -9.27
C TYR A 87 1.18 11.46 -8.19
N VAL A 88 2.43 11.28 -8.61
CA VAL A 88 3.60 11.17 -7.73
C VAL A 88 4.44 12.42 -7.95
N CYS A 89 4.66 13.20 -6.90
CA CYS A 89 5.27 14.52 -6.98
C CYS A 89 6.60 14.57 -6.22
N PHE A 90 7.61 15.11 -6.88
CA PHE A 90 8.83 15.59 -6.25
C PHE A 90 8.68 17.07 -5.92
N TYR A 91 8.87 17.43 -4.66
CA TYR A 91 8.64 18.79 -4.18
C TYR A 91 9.76 19.25 -3.25
N ASP A 92 10.37 20.37 -3.60
CA ASP A 92 11.37 21.06 -2.78
C ASP A 92 10.67 22.23 -2.05
N ARG A 93 10.53 22.11 -0.73
CA ARG A 93 9.79 23.10 0.09
C ARG A 93 10.50 24.44 0.21
N ASP A 94 11.83 24.44 0.05
CA ASP A 94 12.66 25.64 0.18
C ASP A 94 12.63 26.46 -1.11
N LYS A 95 12.19 25.85 -2.22
CA LYS A 95 12.00 26.52 -3.50
C LYS A 95 10.59 27.06 -3.67
N THR A 96 10.48 28.12 -4.47
CA THR A 96 9.18 28.72 -4.82
C THR A 96 8.38 27.75 -5.67
N ILE A 97 7.07 27.70 -5.44
CA ILE A 97 6.14 26.91 -6.26
C ILE A 97 6.06 27.54 -7.66
N SER A 98 6.21 26.73 -8.69
CA SER A 98 6.27 27.17 -10.10
C SER A 98 5.70 26.12 -11.05
N GLY A 99 5.37 26.54 -12.28
CA GLY A 99 4.85 25.65 -13.32
C GLY A 99 3.34 25.40 -13.20
N GLY A 100 2.89 24.25 -13.74
CA GLY A 100 1.46 23.91 -13.89
C GLY A 100 0.80 23.29 -12.65
N PHE A 101 1.58 22.84 -11.65
CA PHE A 101 1.07 22.11 -10.48
C PHE A 101 0.97 22.99 -9.22
N GLN A 102 0.64 24.28 -9.38
CA GLN A 102 0.67 25.23 -8.27
C GLN A 102 -0.32 24.89 -7.16
N ASP A 103 -1.50 24.39 -7.52
CA ASP A 103 -2.54 24.07 -6.53
C ASP A 103 -2.15 22.83 -5.71
N ILE A 104 -1.56 21.81 -6.36
CA ILE A 104 -0.94 20.67 -5.67
C ILE A 104 0.19 21.16 -4.75
N GLY A 105 1.09 22.01 -5.26
CA GLY A 105 2.20 22.56 -4.47
C GLY A 105 1.73 23.32 -3.23
N LYS A 106 0.66 24.12 -3.33
CA LYS A 106 0.08 24.83 -2.18
C LYS A 106 -0.51 23.87 -1.14
N GLU A 107 -1.10 22.77 -1.57
CA GLU A 107 -1.61 21.73 -0.68
C GLU A 107 -0.48 20.98 0.02
N LEU A 108 0.52 20.52 -0.75
CA LEU A 108 1.71 19.83 -0.23
C LEU A 108 2.48 20.70 0.76
N LYS A 109 2.59 22.02 0.52
CA LYS A 109 3.24 22.95 1.46
C LYS A 109 2.57 22.99 2.84
N LYS A 110 1.25 22.74 2.91
CA LYS A 110 0.47 22.78 4.16
C LYS A 110 0.53 21.45 4.94
N ILE A 111 0.55 20.33 4.22
CA ILE A 111 0.36 18.99 4.80
C ILE A 111 1.70 18.23 4.92
N GLY A 112 2.67 18.53 4.05
CA GLY A 112 3.90 17.76 3.92
C GLY A 112 4.85 17.87 5.12
N SER A 113 5.67 16.82 5.31
CA SER A 113 6.80 16.82 6.24
C SER A 113 7.90 17.78 5.76
N SER A 114 8.70 18.35 6.67
CA SER A 114 9.80 19.26 6.32
C SER A 114 10.92 18.57 5.56
N GLU A 115 11.12 17.27 5.81
CA GLU A 115 12.25 16.50 5.29
C GLU A 115 11.88 15.68 4.05
N ALA A 116 10.59 15.55 3.74
CA ALA A 116 10.13 14.77 2.60
C ALA A 116 10.27 15.56 1.29
N ASN A 117 10.73 14.87 0.25
CA ASN A 117 10.80 15.39 -1.11
C ASN A 117 9.92 14.60 -2.09
N LEU A 118 9.38 13.44 -1.70
CA LEU A 118 8.47 12.61 -2.46
C LEU A 118 7.07 12.61 -1.82
N TYR A 119 6.07 12.86 -2.65
CA TYR A 119 4.68 12.98 -2.24
C TYR A 119 3.74 12.23 -3.18
N PHE A 120 2.66 11.70 -2.62
CA PHE A 120 1.60 11.02 -3.38
C PHE A 120 0.33 11.87 -3.34
N TYR A 121 -0.29 12.08 -4.50
CA TYR A 121 -1.47 12.92 -4.65
C TYR A 121 -2.63 12.15 -5.29
N PRO A 122 -3.87 12.29 -4.80
CA PRO A 122 -4.29 13.10 -3.66
C PRO A 122 -3.82 12.53 -2.31
N THR A 123 -3.33 13.40 -1.42
CA THR A 123 -2.76 12.99 -0.12
C THR A 123 -3.76 12.22 0.75
N ARG A 124 -5.04 12.63 0.74
CA ARG A 124 -6.12 11.98 1.51
C ARG A 124 -6.51 10.60 0.99
N ALA A 125 -6.19 10.31 -0.27
CA ALA A 125 -6.52 9.05 -0.91
C ALA A 125 -5.41 8.00 -0.77
N SER A 126 -4.22 8.46 -0.37
CA SER A 126 -3.05 7.64 -0.11
C SER A 126 -2.95 7.35 1.38
N ASN A 127 -2.82 6.07 1.79
CA ASN A 127 -2.23 5.80 3.12
C ASN A 127 -0.68 5.85 3.04
N LEU A 128 -0.14 6.30 1.89
CA LEU A 128 1.26 6.52 1.64
C LEU A 128 1.72 7.78 2.37
N GLU A 129 2.70 7.61 3.24
CA GLU A 129 3.38 8.75 3.84
C GLU A 129 4.34 9.39 2.83
N SER A 130 4.49 10.72 2.92
CA SER A 130 5.54 11.42 2.18
C SER A 130 6.91 10.96 2.68
N ALA A 131 7.86 10.80 1.77
CA ALA A 131 9.18 10.26 2.09
C ALA A 131 10.32 11.16 1.58
N GLU A 132 11.48 11.02 2.20
CA GLU A 132 12.74 11.54 1.67
C GLU A 132 13.37 10.48 0.76
N ILE A 133 13.60 10.83 -0.49
CA ILE A 133 14.43 10.08 -1.44
C ILE A 133 15.80 10.74 -1.51
N LYS A 134 16.83 10.00 -1.10
CA LYS A 134 18.21 10.48 -1.05
C LYS A 134 18.87 10.38 -2.42
N ASN A 135 19.99 11.09 -2.59
CA ASN A 135 20.83 11.04 -3.80
C ASN A 135 20.14 11.47 -5.09
N ILE A 136 19.03 12.20 -4.97
CA ILE A 136 18.26 12.73 -6.08
C ILE A 136 18.52 14.23 -6.26
N ASN A 137 18.53 14.69 -7.49
CA ASN A 137 18.70 16.09 -7.83
C ASN A 137 17.36 16.82 -7.71
N MET A 138 17.23 17.65 -6.69
CA MET A 138 16.04 18.48 -6.45
C MET A 138 16.03 19.78 -7.28
N ILE A 139 16.93 19.94 -8.25
CA ILE A 139 16.87 21.02 -9.25
C ILE A 139 15.84 20.66 -10.32
N LEU A 140 14.57 20.84 -9.97
CA LEU A 140 13.43 20.52 -10.84
C LEU A 140 13.12 21.67 -11.80
N LYS A 141 12.68 21.34 -13.03
CA LYS A 141 12.20 22.34 -14.01
C LYS A 141 10.96 23.11 -13.54
N MET A 142 10.15 22.46 -12.72
CA MET A 142 8.97 23.00 -12.07
C MET A 142 8.88 22.45 -10.65
N ASN A 143 8.27 23.19 -9.74
CA ASN A 143 8.21 22.78 -8.34
C ASN A 143 6.77 22.97 -7.82
N PRO A 144 6.03 21.90 -7.48
CA PRO A 144 6.42 20.50 -7.55
C PRO A 144 6.52 19.98 -8.99
N TYR A 145 7.37 18.97 -9.21
CA TYR A 145 7.41 18.15 -10.41
C TYR A 145 6.53 16.92 -10.20
N CYS A 146 5.39 16.84 -10.87
CA CYS A 146 4.41 15.78 -10.68
C CYS A 146 4.29 14.90 -11.92
N ILE A 147 4.39 13.58 -11.69
CA ILE A 147 4.30 12.53 -12.70
C ILE A 147 2.91 11.89 -12.58
N PRO A 148 2.11 11.84 -13.66
CA PRO A 148 0.79 11.21 -13.62
C PRO A 148 0.92 9.71 -13.44
N THR A 149 -0.06 9.13 -12.78
CA THR A 149 -0.26 7.68 -12.77
C THR A 149 -1.22 7.29 -13.88
N ASP A 150 -1.01 6.11 -14.47
CA ASP A 150 -1.94 5.51 -15.43
C ASP A 150 -2.41 4.17 -14.88
N SER A 151 -3.72 4.03 -14.69
CA SER A 151 -4.35 2.76 -14.32
C SER A 151 -3.75 2.09 -13.07
N GLY A 152 -3.33 2.90 -12.09
CA GLY A 152 -2.65 2.42 -10.88
C GLY A 152 -1.20 2.02 -11.08
N PHE A 153 -0.53 2.48 -12.13
CA PHE A 153 0.90 2.38 -12.33
C PHE A 153 1.54 3.76 -12.38
N VAL A 154 2.76 3.86 -11.87
CA VAL A 154 3.61 5.03 -12.07
C VAL A 154 4.87 4.61 -12.81
N GLU A 155 5.22 5.37 -13.83
CA GLU A 155 6.48 5.27 -14.56
C GLU A 155 7.31 6.53 -14.25
N ILE A 156 8.41 6.36 -13.53
CA ILE A 156 9.35 7.43 -13.19
C ILE A 156 10.61 7.23 -14.00
N THR A 157 10.99 8.22 -14.80
CA THR A 157 12.25 8.16 -15.55
C THR A 157 13.37 8.71 -14.68
N LEU A 158 14.40 7.89 -14.47
CA LEU A 158 15.60 8.22 -13.73
C LEU A 158 16.80 8.29 -14.69
N SER A 159 17.65 9.28 -14.49
CA SER A 159 18.87 9.42 -15.27
C SER A 159 20.01 10.00 -14.46
N LYS A 160 21.23 9.58 -14.73
CA LYS A 160 22.47 10.14 -14.18
C LYS A 160 23.54 10.12 -15.26
N ASP A 161 24.05 11.27 -15.64
CA ASP A 161 25.13 11.35 -16.60
C ASP A 161 26.50 11.08 -15.96
N ILE A 162 27.50 10.76 -16.79
CA ILE A 162 28.87 10.52 -16.32
C ILE A 162 29.41 11.80 -15.69
N GLY A 163 29.86 11.71 -14.44
CA GLY A 163 30.41 12.84 -13.69
C GLY A 163 29.38 13.57 -12.83
N GLU A 164 28.08 13.27 -12.95
CA GLU A 164 27.07 13.82 -12.04
C GLU A 164 27.11 13.10 -10.68
N SER A 165 26.83 13.85 -9.61
CA SER A 165 26.81 13.35 -8.23
C SER A 165 25.43 12.91 -7.75
N LEU A 166 24.35 13.25 -8.46
CA LEU A 166 22.97 13.01 -8.07
C LEU A 166 22.16 12.47 -9.25
N VAL A 167 21.07 11.78 -8.97
CA VAL A 167 20.16 11.20 -9.97
C VAL A 167 19.07 12.21 -10.32
N ASN A 168 18.85 12.47 -11.60
CA ASN A 168 17.79 13.32 -12.11
C ASN A 168 16.48 12.53 -12.30
N VAL A 169 15.35 13.19 -12.06
CA VAL A 169 14.01 12.73 -12.44
C VAL A 169 13.54 13.51 -13.64
N THR A 170 13.14 12.81 -14.71
CA THR A 170 12.80 13.42 -16.00
C THR A 170 11.42 13.05 -16.53
#